data_AF-A0A508TWH0-F1
#
_entry.id   AF-A0A508TWH0-F1
#
_cell.length_a   1.000
_cell.length_b   1.000
_cell.length_c   1.000
_cell.angle_alpha   90.00
_cell.angle_beta   90.00
_cell.angle_gamma   90.00
#
_symmetry.space_group_name_H-M   'P 1'
#
loop_
_entity.id
_entity.type
_entity.pdbx_description
1 polymer ?
#
loop_
_entity_poly.entity_id
_entity_poly.type
_entity_poly.pdbx_seq_one_letter_code
_entity_poly.pdbx_strand_id
1 'polypeptide(L)'
;MLRTERRLCADASFDEDYLEPGGVCPGLTAVRPAFVQAHPEIAERLIAVEAMAREEIRKNPQVGVDAFVKQLSVTPEVAKATLDRGCCGRVPSFADQLDPSSPFSMTSKDRGLVGKLFLAGEVLAATRAIPMPIPLEKIQAAVDPSYLQNYVNSQPK
;
A
#
# COMPACT_ATOMS: atom_id res chain seq x y z
N MET A 1 -15.86 3.37 -18.74
CA MET A 1 -16.47 2.96 -17.46
C MET A 1 -15.36 2.64 -16.47
N LEU A 2 -15.05 3.58 -15.58
CA LEU A 2 -14.14 3.37 -14.45
C LEU A 2 -14.85 2.47 -13.44
N ARG A 3 -14.64 1.16 -13.52
CA ARG A 3 -14.88 0.29 -12.37
C ARG A 3 -13.69 0.49 -11.43
N THR A 4 -13.89 1.31 -10.42
CA THR A 4 -13.07 1.33 -9.21
C THR A 4 -13.21 -0.07 -8.61
N GLU A 5 -12.24 -0.95 -8.88
CA GLU A 5 -12.17 -2.23 -8.20
C GLU A 5 -12.06 -1.92 -6.70
N ARG A 6 -13.05 -2.41 -5.96
CA ARG A 6 -13.13 -2.31 -4.50
C ARG A 6 -11.78 -2.75 -3.95
N ARG A 7 -11.11 -1.87 -3.19
CA ARG A 7 -10.05 -2.28 -2.27
C ARG A 7 -10.67 -3.27 -1.27
N LEU A 8 -10.68 -4.54 -1.63
CA LEU A 8 -10.99 -5.67 -0.76
C LEU A 8 -9.64 -6.25 -0.30
N CYS A 9 -8.93 -5.43 0.45
CA CYS A 9 -8.20 -5.90 1.62
C CYS A 9 -8.77 -5.07 2.75
N ALA A 10 -10.02 -5.36 3.11
CA ALA A 10 -10.48 -4.95 4.42
C ALA A 10 -9.62 -5.74 5.41
N ASP A 11 -8.97 -5.04 6.34
CA ASP A 11 -8.22 -5.57 7.49
C ASP A 11 -9.10 -6.41 8.45
N ALA A 12 -10.08 -7.15 7.94
CA ALA A 12 -10.85 -8.13 8.69
C ALA A 12 -9.97 -9.31 9.16
N SER A 13 -8.71 -9.36 8.72
CA SER A 13 -7.69 -10.33 9.14
C SER A 13 -6.34 -9.66 9.39
N PHE A 14 -6.30 -8.49 10.05
CA PHE A 14 -5.06 -7.99 10.62
C PHE A 14 -4.66 -8.91 11.78
N ASP A 15 -3.56 -9.63 11.61
CA ASP A 15 -2.91 -10.47 12.62
C ASP A 15 -1.51 -9.91 12.86
N GLU A 16 -1.04 -9.90 14.11
CA GLU A 16 0.35 -9.53 14.41
C GLU A 16 1.33 -10.57 13.85
N ASP A 17 0.84 -11.80 13.63
CA ASP A 17 1.53 -12.82 12.85
C ASP A 17 1.73 -12.38 11.39
N TYR A 18 0.95 -11.40 10.89
CA TYR A 18 1.16 -10.73 9.59
C TYR A 18 2.04 -9.47 9.67
N LEU A 19 2.90 -9.32 10.68
CA LEU A 19 4.08 -8.45 10.60
C LEU A 19 5.30 -9.31 10.25
N GLU A 20 6.35 -8.75 9.63
CA GLU A 20 7.54 -9.56 9.36
C GLU A 20 7.99 -10.30 10.64
N PRO A 21 8.15 -11.64 10.56
CA PRO A 21 8.34 -12.40 9.32
C PRO A 21 7.05 -12.93 8.62
N GLY A 22 5.84 -12.81 9.17
CA GLY A 22 4.65 -13.49 8.61
C GLY A 22 3.65 -12.62 7.82
N GLY A 23 3.95 -11.34 7.60
CA GLY A 23 3.06 -10.36 6.93
C GLY A 23 3.02 -10.28 5.42
N VAL A 24 1.98 -10.87 4.80
CA VAL A 24 1.87 -11.01 3.34
C VAL A 24 0.81 -10.14 2.65
N CYS A 25 0.16 -9.19 3.33
CA CYS A 25 -0.84 -8.31 2.72
C CYS A 25 -0.35 -6.85 2.59
N PRO A 26 0.50 -6.51 1.60
CA PRO A 26 0.88 -5.12 1.37
C PRO A 26 -0.33 -4.33 0.85
N GLY A 27 -0.77 -3.35 1.63
CA GLY A 27 -1.65 -2.30 1.12
C GLY A 27 -0.89 -1.47 0.09
N LEU A 28 -1.34 -1.49 -1.17
CA LEU A 28 -0.64 -0.82 -2.28
C LEU A 28 -1.58 0.01 -3.15
N THR A 29 -1.00 1.03 -3.78
CA THR A 29 -1.65 1.80 -4.84
C THR A 29 -1.08 1.33 -6.17
N ALA A 30 -1.89 0.60 -6.95
CA ALA A 30 -1.52 0.15 -8.28
C ALA A 30 -2.19 1.01 -9.36
N VAL A 31 -1.46 1.27 -10.44
CA VAL A 31 -1.95 1.97 -11.64
C VAL A 31 -1.67 1.14 -12.87
N ARG A 32 -2.46 1.30 -13.93
CA ARG A 32 -2.19 0.60 -15.20
C ARG A 32 -0.95 1.24 -15.85
N PRO A 33 0.06 0.47 -16.28
CA PRO A 33 1.29 1.01 -16.87
C PRO A 33 1.03 1.96 -18.05
N ALA A 34 0.18 1.56 -19.00
CA ALA A 34 -0.14 2.40 -20.16
C ALA A 34 -0.82 3.73 -19.78
N PHE A 35 -1.59 3.75 -18.69
CA PHE A 35 -2.27 4.96 -18.25
C PHE A 35 -1.29 5.95 -17.61
N VAL A 36 -0.41 5.47 -16.72
CA VAL A 36 0.59 6.34 -16.08
C VAL A 36 1.66 6.82 -17.05
N GLN A 37 1.98 6.05 -18.09
CA GLN A 37 2.85 6.51 -19.18
C GLN A 37 2.23 7.66 -19.98
N ALA A 38 0.91 7.62 -20.23
CA ALA A 38 0.19 8.69 -20.91
C ALA A 38 -0.11 9.90 -19.99
N HIS A 39 -0.17 9.66 -18.68
CA HIS A 39 -0.55 10.64 -17.66
C HIS A 39 0.37 10.56 -16.43
N PRO A 40 1.68 10.88 -16.58
CA PRO A 40 2.66 10.74 -15.51
C PRO A 40 2.32 11.61 -14.28
N GLU A 41 1.65 12.74 -14.48
CA GLU A 41 1.19 13.64 -13.43
C GLU A 41 0.20 12.98 -12.47
N ILE A 42 -0.50 11.92 -12.91
CA ILE A 42 -1.48 11.23 -12.08
C ILE A 42 -0.78 10.41 -10.98
N ALA A 43 0.37 9.79 -11.25
CA ALA A 43 1.08 9.05 -10.21
C ALA A 43 1.53 9.98 -9.08
N GLU A 44 2.12 11.13 -9.42
CA GLU A 44 2.54 12.12 -8.43
C GLU A 44 1.34 12.69 -7.65
N ARG A 45 0.23 12.97 -8.33
CA ARG A 45 -1.00 13.44 -7.68
C ARG A 45 -1.60 12.40 -6.72
N LEU A 46 -1.56 11.12 -7.07
CA LEU A 46 -2.04 10.05 -6.18
C LEU A 46 -1.22 10.01 -4.89
N ILE A 47 0.11 10.12 -5.00
CA ILE A 47 1.02 10.18 -3.84
C ILE A 47 0.74 11.45 -3.01
N ALA A 48 0.53 12.60 -3.67
CA ALA A 48 0.21 13.85 -2.99
C ALA A 48 -1.10 13.77 -2.20
N VAL A 49 -2.16 13.21 -2.79
CA VAL A 49 -3.46 13.01 -2.11
C VAL A 49 -3.32 12.07 -0.93
N GLU A 50 -2.52 11.01 -1.07
CA GLU A 50 -2.21 10.11 0.04
C GLU A 50 -1.48 10.83 1.18
N ALA A 51 -0.47 11.63 0.87
CA ALA A 51 0.26 12.43 1.85
C ALA A 51 -0.66 13.40 2.60
N MET A 52 -1.53 14.11 1.85
CA MET A 52 -2.55 15.00 2.43
C MET A 52 -3.50 14.24 3.35
N ALA A 53 -4.01 13.09 2.93
CA ALA A 53 -4.91 12.28 3.75
C ALA A 53 -4.24 11.78 5.03
N ARG A 54 -3.00 11.30 4.94
CA ARG A 54 -2.19 10.87 6.10
C ARG A 54 -2.00 12.02 7.09
N GLU A 55 -1.70 13.21 6.58
CA GLU A 55 -1.49 14.40 7.41
C GLU A 55 -2.78 14.87 8.10
N GLU A 56 -3.92 14.87 7.40
CA GLU A 56 -5.20 15.22 8.01
C GLU A 56 -5.65 14.21 9.08
N ILE A 57 -5.43 12.92 8.84
CA ILE A 57 -5.70 11.88 9.85
C ILE A 57 -4.74 12.04 11.05
N ARG A 58 -3.48 12.41 10.82
CA ARG A 58 -2.52 12.66 11.91
C ARG A 58 -2.95 13.84 12.79
N LYS A 59 -3.44 14.92 12.18
CA LYS A 59 -3.96 16.10 12.91
C LYS A 59 -5.26 15.80 13.64
N ASN A 60 -6.15 15.04 13.01
CA ASN A 60 -7.46 14.69 13.55
C ASN A 60 -7.83 13.23 13.20
N PRO A 61 -7.50 12.27 14.07
CA PRO A 61 -7.81 10.86 13.84
C PRO A 61 -9.31 10.57 13.63
N GLN A 62 -10.19 11.44 14.14
CA GLN A 62 -11.64 11.30 13.96
C GLN A 62 -12.05 11.34 12.48
N VAL A 63 -11.31 12.06 11.62
CA VAL A 63 -11.53 12.06 10.17
C VAL A 63 -11.42 10.65 9.59
N GLY A 64 -10.47 9.85 10.07
CA GLY A 64 -10.32 8.46 9.69
C GLY A 64 -11.51 7.60 10.16
N VAL A 65 -11.92 7.76 11.42
CA VAL A 65 -13.09 7.04 11.99
C VAL A 65 -14.36 7.36 11.21
N ASP A 66 -14.63 8.64 10.96
CA ASP A 66 -15.81 9.09 10.22
C ASP A 66 -15.80 8.58 8.79
N ALA A 67 -14.63 8.52 8.14
CA ALA A 67 -14.47 7.93 6.83
C ALA A 67 -14.80 6.43 6.84
N PHE A 68 -14.33 5.68 7.85
CA PHE A 68 -14.65 4.26 8.01
C PHE A 68 -16.15 4.02 8.24
N VAL A 69 -16.78 4.77 9.14
CA VAL A 69 -18.23 4.69 9.40
C VAL A 69 -19.02 4.99 8.12
N LYS A 70 -18.64 6.06 7.41
CA LYS A 70 -19.33 6.48 6.19
C LYS A 70 -19.17 5.50 5.03
N GLN A 71 -17.96 4.99 4.80
CA GLN A 71 -17.64 4.20 3.60
C GLN A 71 -17.89 2.71 3.78
N LEU A 72 -17.70 2.18 5.00
CA LEU A 72 -17.86 0.75 5.29
C LEU A 72 -19.10 0.44 6.13
N SER A 73 -19.86 1.46 6.56
CA SER A 73 -21.09 1.30 7.37
C SER A 73 -20.88 0.48 8.65
N VAL A 74 -19.69 0.54 9.23
CA VAL A 74 -19.35 -0.06 10.52
C VAL A 74 -19.69 0.89 11.67
N THR A 75 -19.78 0.38 12.89
CA THR A 75 -19.98 1.25 14.06
C THR A 75 -18.74 2.11 14.33
N PRO A 76 -18.88 3.27 14.98
CA PRO A 76 -17.74 4.11 15.36
C PRO A 76 -16.68 3.36 16.18
N GLU A 77 -17.10 2.43 17.05
CA GLU A 77 -16.20 1.61 17.86
C GLU A 77 -15.35 0.67 17.00
N VAL A 78 -15.97 0.01 16.01
CA VAL A 78 -15.26 -0.86 15.05
C VAL A 78 -14.36 -0.06 14.13
N ALA A 79 -14.82 1.10 13.66
CA ALA A 79 -14.02 2.03 12.85
C ALA A 79 -12.76 2.49 13.62
N LYS A 80 -12.94 2.92 14.87
CA LYS A 80 -11.83 3.34 15.73
C LYS A 80 -10.86 2.20 15.98
N ALA A 81 -11.35 1.02 16.35
CA ALA A 81 -10.49 -0.15 16.58
C ALA A 81 -9.70 -0.56 15.33
N THR A 82 -10.29 -0.44 14.14
CA THR A 82 -9.60 -0.69 12.86
C THR A 82 -8.51 0.36 12.62
N LEU A 83 -8.84 1.64 12.80
CA LEU A 83 -7.87 2.73 12.63
C LEU A 83 -6.71 2.61 13.62
N ASP A 84 -6.97 2.32 14.89
CA ASP A 84 -5.95 2.15 15.93
C ASP A 84 -4.99 0.98 15.61
N ARG A 85 -5.49 -0.09 14.94
CA ARG A 85 -4.68 -1.26 14.55
C ARG A 85 -3.82 -1.01 13.32
N GLY A 86 -4.34 -0.29 12.33
CA GLY A 86 -3.71 -0.16 11.01
C GLY A 86 -3.07 1.20 10.70
N CYS A 87 -3.46 2.26 11.40
CA CYS A 87 -3.01 3.62 11.09
C CYS A 87 -1.81 4.09 11.94
N CYS A 88 -1.25 5.22 11.50
CA CYS A 88 -0.76 6.27 12.40
C CYS A 88 0.43 5.86 13.27
N GLY A 89 1.38 5.16 12.64
CA GLY A 89 2.60 4.63 13.26
C GLY A 89 3.00 3.26 12.72
N ARG A 90 2.04 2.54 12.11
CA ARG A 90 2.25 1.21 11.48
C ARG A 90 2.29 1.26 9.96
N VAL A 91 1.86 2.38 9.36
CA VAL A 91 2.00 2.64 7.92
C VAL A 91 3.41 3.15 7.65
N PRO A 92 4.18 2.53 6.74
CA PRO A 92 5.54 2.97 6.45
C PRO A 92 5.55 4.40 5.91
N SER A 93 6.52 5.19 6.39
CA SER A 93 6.76 6.53 5.85
C SER A 93 7.25 6.43 4.41
N PHE A 94 7.22 7.53 3.67
CA PHE A 94 7.82 7.57 2.34
C PHE A 94 9.34 7.37 2.40
N ALA A 95 10.00 7.80 3.48
CA ALA A 95 11.42 7.53 3.68
C ALA A 95 11.69 6.02 3.86
N ASP A 96 10.89 5.33 4.67
CA ASP A 96 11.00 3.88 4.85
C ASP A 96 10.78 3.11 3.53
N GLN A 97 9.90 3.61 2.66
CA GLN A 97 9.65 2.99 1.36
C GLN A 97 10.80 3.21 0.37
N LEU A 98 11.56 4.30 0.50
CA LEU A 98 12.69 4.61 -0.38
C LEU A 98 14.03 4.02 0.12
N ASP A 99 14.15 3.71 1.41
CA ASP A 99 15.31 3.04 1.98
C ASP A 99 15.43 1.58 1.47
N PRO A 100 16.54 1.20 0.82
CA PRO A 100 16.76 -0.18 0.34
C PRO A 100 16.94 -1.22 1.47
N SER A 101 17.23 -0.78 2.69
CA SER A 101 17.41 -1.64 3.87
C SER A 101 16.12 -1.85 4.67
N SER A 102 15.12 -1.01 4.44
CA SER A 102 13.83 -1.08 5.12
C SER A 102 13.02 -2.32 4.71
N PRO A 103 12.29 -2.96 5.64
CA PRO A 103 11.36 -4.06 5.34
C PRO A 103 10.15 -3.61 4.49
N PHE A 104 10.01 -2.31 4.23
CA PHE A 104 8.97 -1.72 3.40
C PHE A 104 9.51 -1.16 2.07
N SER A 105 10.78 -1.46 1.76
CA SER A 105 11.47 -0.92 0.59
C SER A 105 10.73 -1.19 -0.72
N MET A 106 10.59 -0.16 -1.55
CA MET A 106 10.22 -0.25 -2.96
C MET A 106 11.45 -0.22 -3.88
N THR A 107 12.64 0.02 -3.34
CA THR A 107 13.90 0.16 -4.09
C THR A 107 14.74 -1.12 -4.08
N SER A 108 14.57 -1.99 -3.07
CA SER A 108 15.13 -3.33 -3.05
C SER A 108 14.56 -4.20 -4.19
N LYS A 109 15.43 -5.02 -4.80
CA LYS A 109 15.06 -5.90 -5.92
C LYS A 109 14.55 -7.27 -5.51
N ASP A 110 14.72 -7.64 -4.25
CA ASP A 110 14.42 -8.99 -3.74
C ASP A 110 13.77 -8.99 -2.35
N ARG A 111 13.78 -7.85 -1.64
CA ARG A 111 13.13 -7.67 -0.33
C ARG A 111 12.03 -6.62 -0.42
N GLY A 112 11.51 -6.20 0.74
CA GLY A 112 10.48 -5.17 0.83
C GLY A 112 9.22 -5.55 0.05
N LEU A 113 8.70 -4.63 -0.74
CA LEU A 113 7.50 -4.86 -1.56
C LEU A 113 7.70 -5.99 -2.58
N VAL A 114 8.86 -6.06 -3.23
CA VAL A 114 9.14 -7.12 -4.24
C VAL A 114 9.13 -8.49 -3.60
N GLY A 115 9.85 -8.65 -2.49
CA GLY A 115 9.89 -9.91 -1.74
C GLY A 115 8.51 -10.34 -1.23
N LYS A 116 7.71 -9.40 -0.71
CA LYS A 116 6.34 -9.67 -0.24
C LYS A 116 5.41 -10.10 -1.36
N LEU A 117 5.47 -9.44 -2.52
CA LEU A 117 4.66 -9.82 -3.68
C LEU A 117 5.07 -11.18 -4.25
N PHE A 118 6.37 -11.48 -4.23
CA PHE A 118 6.87 -12.78 -4.64
C PHE A 118 6.34 -13.91 -3.74
N LEU A 119 6.50 -13.77 -2.42
CA LEU A 119 5.98 -14.72 -1.44
C LEU A 119 4.45 -14.88 -1.54
N ALA A 120 3.70 -13.77 -1.69
CA ALA A 120 2.26 -13.82 -1.89
C ALA A 120 1.90 -14.60 -3.17
N GLY A 121 2.65 -14.42 -4.26
CA GLY A 121 2.50 -15.18 -5.50
C GLY A 121 2.72 -16.68 -5.31
N GLU A 122 3.73 -17.07 -4.53
CA GLU A 122 3.99 -18.48 -4.19
C GLU A 122 2.84 -19.09 -3.38
N VAL A 123 2.35 -18.38 -2.35
CA VAL A 123 1.22 -18.83 -1.52
C VAL A 123 -0.06 -18.95 -2.34
N LEU A 124 -0.35 -17.98 -3.22
CA LEU A 124 -1.53 -18.02 -4.10
C LEU A 124 -1.45 -19.19 -5.09
N ALA A 125 -0.26 -19.53 -5.57
CA ALA A 125 -0.07 -20.68 -6.45
C ALA A 125 -0.21 -22.01 -5.68
N ALA A 126 0.38 -22.10 -4.48
CA ALA A 126 0.29 -23.28 -3.62
C ALA A 126 -1.17 -23.58 -3.20
N THR A 127 -1.95 -22.53 -2.96
CA THR A 127 -3.39 -22.62 -2.65
C THR A 127 -4.28 -22.74 -3.90
N ARG A 128 -3.68 -22.80 -5.10
CA ARG A 128 -4.35 -22.93 -6.40
C ARG A 128 -5.28 -21.76 -6.76
N ALA A 129 -5.11 -20.61 -6.14
CA ALA A 129 -5.81 -19.37 -6.52
C ALA A 129 -5.30 -18.82 -7.85
N ILE A 130 -4.02 -19.06 -8.16
CA ILE A 130 -3.41 -18.82 -9.47
C ILE A 130 -2.70 -20.09 -9.97
N PRO A 131 -2.55 -20.29 -11.29
CA PRO A 131 -1.99 -21.52 -11.83
C PRO A 131 -0.49 -21.68 -11.56
N MET A 132 0.24 -20.58 -11.46
CA MET A 132 1.69 -20.55 -11.19
C MET A 132 2.09 -19.21 -10.54
N PRO A 133 3.19 -19.17 -9.77
CA PRO A 133 3.70 -17.92 -9.21
C PRO A 133 4.05 -16.91 -10.31
N ILE A 134 3.95 -15.63 -9.98
CA ILE A 134 4.41 -14.56 -10.88
C ILE A 134 5.95 -14.56 -10.87
N PRO A 135 6.64 -14.60 -12.03
CA PRO A 135 8.10 -14.55 -12.07
C PRO A 135 8.66 -13.31 -11.38
N LEU A 136 9.76 -13.45 -10.65
CA LEU A 136 10.37 -12.38 -9.86
C LEU A 136 10.70 -11.16 -10.74
N GLU A 137 11.20 -11.38 -11.95
CA GLU A 137 11.58 -10.33 -12.90
C GLU A 137 10.36 -9.49 -13.31
N LYS A 138 9.19 -10.13 -13.41
CA LYS A 138 7.94 -9.44 -13.74
C LYS A 138 7.46 -8.57 -12.58
N ILE A 139 7.68 -9.00 -11.34
CA ILE A 139 7.37 -8.21 -10.14
C ILE A 139 8.34 -7.03 -10.04
N GLN A 140 9.65 -7.28 -10.20
CA GLN A 140 10.69 -6.24 -10.19
C GLN A 140 10.44 -5.16 -11.25
N ALA A 141 9.96 -5.53 -12.43
CA ALA A 141 9.62 -4.58 -13.50
C ALA A 141 8.31 -3.80 -13.24
N ALA A 142 7.43 -4.32 -12.38
CA ALA A 142 6.16 -3.69 -12.05
C ALA A 142 6.26 -2.70 -10.87
N VAL A 143 7.27 -2.85 -10.00
CA VAL A 143 7.53 -1.93 -8.89
C VAL A 143 8.39 -0.77 -9.36
N ASP A 144 7.78 0.40 -9.51
CA ASP A 144 8.44 1.62 -9.95
C ASP A 144 8.50 2.67 -8.81
N PRO A 145 9.66 2.84 -8.15
CA PRO A 145 9.81 3.82 -7.07
C PRO A 145 10.02 5.25 -7.58
N SER A 146 10.20 5.47 -8.89
CA SER A 146 10.61 6.78 -9.42
C SER A 146 9.61 7.89 -9.12
N TYR A 147 8.30 7.61 -9.20
CA TYR A 147 7.25 8.57 -8.86
C TYR A 147 7.28 9.01 -7.39
N LEU A 148 7.58 8.08 -6.48
CA LEU A 148 7.73 8.40 -5.05
C LEU A 148 8.99 9.21 -4.79
N GLN A 149 10.10 8.86 -5.44
CA GLN A 149 11.34 9.62 -5.37
C GLN A 149 11.14 11.06 -5.86
N ASN A 150 10.52 11.23 -7.02
CA ASN A 150 10.20 12.55 -7.58
C ASN A 150 9.31 13.36 -6.64
N TYR A 151 8.27 12.74 -6.08
CA TYR A 151 7.40 13.40 -5.12
C TYR A 151 8.15 13.88 -3.88
N VAL A 152 8.94 13.01 -3.23
CA VAL A 152 9.71 13.37 -2.03
C VAL A 152 10.75 14.45 -2.32
N ASN A 153 11.44 14.37 -3.46
CA ASN A 153 12.45 15.35 -3.86
C ASN A 153 11.87 16.73 -4.22
N SER A 154 10.59 16.80 -4.58
CA SER A 154 9.90 18.05 -4.90
C SER A 154 9.23 18.73 -3.70
N GLN A 155 9.16 18.06 -2.54
CA GLN A 155 8.62 18.68 -1.33
C GLN A 155 9.64 19.66 -0.71
N PRO A 156 9.18 20.80 -0.15
CA PRO A 156 10.05 21.65 0.65
C PRO A 156 10.57 20.89 1.88
N LYS A 157 11.87 21.07 2.17
CA LYS A 157 12.54 20.48 3.34
C LYS A 157 12.16 21.16 4.65
#